data_AF-A0A7C3FY37-F1
#
_entry.id   AF-A0A7C3FY37-F1
#
_cell.length_a   1.000
_cell.length_b   1.000
_cell.length_c   1.000
_cell.angle_alpha   90.00
_cell.angle_beta   90.00
_cell.angle_gamma   90.00
#
_symmetry.space_group_name_H-M   'P 1'
#
loop_
_entity.id
_entity.type
_entity.pdbx_description
1 polymer ?
#
loop_
_entity_poly.entity_id
_entity_poly.type
_entity_poly.pdbx_seq_one_letter_code
_entity_poly.pdbx_strand_id
1 'polypeptide(L)'
;APFMQEIILYAVLTLIVGAMLYSVLGKDVGEGSESAFDPKDMLDKLASDKTEFVPAQVFEGPAAEGLTAIHKADPHFTLAEFIDGAQAAYAMILEAYADGDKDTLSALLNAEVGKSYMDAIDARTQKGLTQTTDLARLIRAEVVGASRSGKKGKISVLYEAELATALLNEAGDVVEGDLDVLSRVKEVWSYERTLGAKNPNWILCAVEPHDVLSGDADGPDHSPDTE
;
A
#
# COMPACT_ATOMS: atom_id res chain seq x y z
N ALA A 1 -30.03 38.98 6.86
CA ALA A 1 -31.16 38.65 5.98
C ALA A 1 -30.89 37.33 5.25
N PRO A 2 -30.97 36.18 5.96
CA PRO A 2 -30.63 34.86 5.41
C PRO A 2 -31.69 34.30 4.44
N PHE A 3 -32.94 34.80 4.50
CA PHE A 3 -34.04 34.36 3.63
C PHE A 3 -33.82 34.58 2.12
N MET A 4 -32.97 35.54 1.73
CA MET A 4 -32.76 35.86 0.31
C MET A 4 -31.85 34.85 -0.40
N GLN A 5 -30.92 34.21 0.31
CA GLN A 5 -30.00 33.23 -0.26
C GLN A 5 -30.67 31.88 -0.50
N GLU A 6 -31.60 31.46 0.37
CA GLU A 6 -32.35 30.21 0.21
C GLU A 6 -33.30 30.29 -1.00
N ILE A 7 -33.96 31.44 -1.23
CA ILE A 7 -34.83 31.63 -2.39
C ILE A 7 -34.04 31.54 -3.70
N ILE A 8 -32.83 32.12 -3.75
CA ILE A 8 -31.95 32.03 -4.93
C ILE A 8 -31.48 30.59 -5.14
N LEU A 9 -31.14 29.85 -4.07
CA LEU A 9 -30.75 28.45 -4.14
C LEU A 9 -31.87 27.58 -4.72
N TYR A 10 -33.11 27.71 -4.21
CA TYR A 10 -34.25 26.94 -4.73
C TYR A 10 -34.60 27.33 -6.17
N ALA A 11 -34.47 28.60 -6.55
CA ALA A 11 -34.71 29.03 -7.93
C ALA A 11 -33.71 28.39 -8.92
N VAL A 12 -32.43 28.33 -8.57
CA VAL A 12 -31.40 27.69 -9.40
C VAL A 12 -31.61 26.17 -9.45
N LEU A 13 -31.92 25.53 -8.32
CA LEU A 13 -32.21 24.09 -8.27
C LEU A 13 -33.41 23.71 -9.15
N THR A 14 -34.49 24.49 -9.11
CA THR A 14 -35.69 24.24 -9.92
C THR A 14 -35.42 24.38 -11.41
N LEU A 15 -34.56 25.33 -11.81
CA LEU A 15 -34.16 25.52 -13.20
C LEU A 15 -33.31 24.35 -13.72
N ILE A 16 -32.38 23.85 -12.91
CA ILE A 16 -31.54 22.70 -13.25
C ILE A 16 -32.39 21.42 -13.37
N VAL A 17 -33.28 21.17 -12.41
CA VAL A 17 -34.15 19.98 -12.43
C VAL A 17 -35.14 20.06 -13.59
N GLY A 18 -35.70 21.23 -13.90
CA GLY A 18 -36.56 21.44 -15.07
C GLY A 18 -35.82 21.17 -16.39
N ALA A 19 -34.57 21.61 -16.52
CA ALA A 19 -33.75 21.35 -17.70
C ALA A 19 -33.37 19.86 -17.83
N MET A 20 -33.06 19.16 -16.72
CA MET A 20 -32.78 17.73 -16.74
C MET A 20 -34.02 16.90 -17.11
N LEU A 21 -35.20 17.26 -16.60
CA LEU A 21 -36.45 16.57 -16.95
C LEU A 21 -36.83 16.79 -18.42
N TYR A 22 -36.61 18.00 -18.94
CA TYR A 22 -36.85 18.30 -20.36
C TYR A 22 -35.86 17.55 -21.27
N SER A 23 -34.60 17.40 -20.84
CA SER A 23 -33.59 16.65 -21.59
C SER A 23 -33.79 15.14 -21.58
N VAL A 24 -34.58 14.60 -20.64
CA VAL A 24 -34.80 13.15 -20.47
C VAL A 24 -36.11 12.67 -21.10
N LEU A 25 -37.12 13.55 -21.29
CA LEU A 25 -38.38 13.18 -21.95
C LEU A 25 -38.43 13.49 -23.46
N GLY A 26 -37.41 14.14 -24.02
CA GLY A 26 -37.35 14.53 -25.44
C GLY A 26 -36.62 13.57 -26.38
N LYS A 27 -36.62 12.25 -26.11
CA LYS A 27 -36.08 11.26 -27.05
C LYS A 27 -37.16 10.27 -27.48
N ASP A 28 -37.84 10.65 -28.55
CA ASP A 28 -38.78 9.80 -29.27
C ASP A 28 -38.08 8.57 -29.88
N VAL A 29 -38.85 7.49 -29.86
CA VAL A 29 -38.59 6.21 -30.50
C VAL A 29 -38.69 6.39 -32.01
N GLY A 30 -37.63 6.05 -32.74
CA GLY A 30 -37.61 6.03 -34.20
C GLY A 30 -36.93 4.76 -34.69
N GLU A 31 -37.65 4.01 -35.53
CA GLU A 31 -37.26 2.79 -36.22
C GLU A 31 -35.84 2.81 -36.80
N GLY A 32 -35.04 1.79 -36.44
CA GLY A 32 -33.75 1.50 -37.06
C GLY A 32 -33.90 0.57 -38.25
N SER A 33 -34.00 1.17 -39.43
CA SER A 33 -33.81 0.51 -40.73
C SER A 33 -32.35 0.06 -40.89
N GLU A 34 -32.22 -1.17 -41.39
CA GLU A 34 -31.11 -1.84 -42.08
C GLU A 34 -29.70 -1.21 -42.04
N SER A 35 -28.79 -1.99 -41.43
CA SER A 35 -27.35 -1.76 -41.37
C SER A 35 -26.72 -1.64 -42.77
N ALA A 36 -26.35 -0.43 -43.15
CA ALA A 36 -25.36 -0.18 -44.20
C ALA A 36 -24.00 0.03 -43.54
N PHE A 37 -23.05 -0.84 -43.84
CA PHE A 37 -21.66 -0.74 -43.40
C PHE A 37 -21.04 0.54 -43.99
N ASP A 38 -20.72 1.53 -43.15
CA ASP A 38 -20.02 2.76 -43.56
C ASP A 38 -18.53 2.67 -43.17
N PRO A 39 -17.59 2.55 -44.12
CA PRO A 39 -16.16 2.49 -43.86
C PRO A 39 -15.59 3.74 -43.17
N LYS A 40 -16.25 4.91 -43.27
CA LYS A 40 -15.82 6.13 -42.59
C LYS A 40 -16.13 6.08 -41.10
N ASP A 41 -17.22 5.45 -40.69
CA ASP A 41 -17.55 5.24 -39.26
C ASP A 41 -16.51 4.34 -38.58
N MET A 42 -15.97 3.35 -39.31
CA MET A 42 -14.84 2.54 -38.83
C MET A 42 -13.54 3.33 -38.73
N LEU A 43 -13.26 4.20 -39.71
CA LEU A 43 -12.04 5.02 -39.71
C LEU A 43 -12.08 6.07 -38.58
N ASP A 44 -13.24 6.66 -38.33
CA ASP A 44 -13.45 7.57 -37.19
C ASP A 44 -13.40 6.82 -35.86
N LYS A 45 -13.90 5.58 -35.78
CA LYS A 45 -13.72 4.74 -34.57
C LYS A 45 -12.28 4.33 -34.34
N LEU A 46 -11.51 4.04 -35.39
CA LEU A 46 -10.07 3.76 -35.29
C LEU A 46 -9.25 5.03 -34.96
N ALA A 47 -9.70 6.20 -35.39
CA ALA A 47 -9.09 7.49 -35.06
C ALA A 47 -9.48 8.01 -33.66
N SER A 48 -10.65 7.58 -33.16
CA SER A 48 -11.17 7.90 -31.83
C SER A 48 -10.81 6.85 -30.77
N ASP A 49 -10.34 5.66 -31.19
CA ASP A 49 -9.53 4.76 -30.35
C ASP A 49 -8.14 5.37 -30.16
N LYS A 50 -8.13 6.52 -29.50
CA LYS A 50 -6.96 7.06 -28.85
C LYS A 50 -6.75 6.18 -27.62
N THR A 51 -6.33 4.94 -27.84
CA THR A 51 -5.60 4.19 -26.82
C THR A 51 -4.47 5.11 -26.42
N GLU A 52 -4.62 5.81 -25.29
CA GLU A 52 -3.60 6.68 -24.77
C GLU A 52 -2.33 5.83 -24.70
N PHE A 53 -1.33 6.21 -25.48
CA PHE A 53 -0.04 5.55 -25.46
C PHE A 53 0.59 5.90 -24.12
N VAL A 54 0.20 5.18 -23.06
CA VAL A 54 0.88 5.26 -21.77
C VAL A 54 2.29 4.75 -22.07
N PRO A 55 3.33 5.60 -21.96
CA PRO A 55 4.68 5.14 -22.19
C PRO A 55 4.92 3.93 -21.29
N ALA A 56 5.32 2.81 -21.90
CA ALA A 56 5.53 1.58 -21.16
C ALA A 56 6.52 1.86 -20.02
N GLN A 57 6.11 1.60 -18.78
CA GLN A 57 7.04 1.69 -17.66
C GLN A 57 8.14 0.66 -17.86
N VAL A 58 9.37 1.14 -18.05
CA VAL A 58 10.55 0.28 -18.14
C VAL A 58 11.07 0.09 -16.73
N PHE A 59 11.02 -1.15 -16.25
CA PHE A 59 11.59 -1.53 -14.96
C PHE A 59 12.99 -2.12 -15.18
N GLU A 60 13.92 -1.80 -14.30
CA GLU A 60 15.28 -2.31 -14.31
C GLU A 60 15.56 -3.12 -13.03
N GLY A 61 16.62 -3.93 -13.05
CA GLY A 61 17.06 -4.71 -11.89
C GLY A 61 16.32 -6.04 -11.69
N PRO A 62 16.58 -6.73 -10.56
CA PRO A 62 16.11 -8.11 -10.32
C PRO A 62 14.59 -8.26 -10.27
N ALA A 63 13.85 -7.18 -9.99
CA ALA A 63 12.40 -7.17 -9.94
C ALA A 63 11.73 -6.86 -11.29
N ALA A 64 12.50 -6.50 -12.32
CA ALA A 64 11.96 -5.95 -13.57
C ALA A 64 10.91 -6.84 -14.26
N GLU A 65 11.17 -8.15 -14.33
CA GLU A 65 10.23 -9.10 -14.96
C GLU A 65 8.91 -9.16 -14.20
N GLY A 66 8.97 -9.27 -12.87
CA GLY A 66 7.80 -9.33 -11.99
C GLY A 66 6.99 -8.03 -12.02
N LEU A 67 7.66 -6.88 -11.96
CA LEU A 67 7.02 -5.56 -12.05
C LEU A 67 6.34 -5.38 -13.41
N THR A 68 6.99 -5.80 -14.50
CA THR A 68 6.39 -5.79 -15.84
C THR A 68 5.14 -6.68 -15.88
N ALA A 69 5.19 -7.86 -15.27
CA ALA A 69 4.05 -8.77 -15.21
C ALA A 69 2.89 -8.22 -14.36
N ILE A 70 3.18 -7.50 -13.28
CA ILE A 70 2.19 -6.81 -12.44
C ILE A 70 1.54 -5.67 -13.22
N HIS A 71 2.33 -4.77 -13.81
CA HIS A 71 1.83 -3.62 -14.56
C HIS A 71 0.97 -4.04 -15.77
N LYS A 72 1.34 -5.12 -16.47
CA LYS A 72 0.51 -5.69 -17.55
C LYS A 72 -0.86 -6.19 -17.06
N ALA A 73 -0.93 -6.71 -15.84
CA ALA A 73 -2.17 -7.21 -15.25
C ALA A 73 -2.99 -6.10 -14.59
N ASP A 74 -2.36 -5.00 -14.22
CA ASP A 74 -2.98 -3.83 -13.59
C ASP A 74 -2.32 -2.54 -14.11
N PRO A 75 -2.83 -1.96 -15.21
CA PRO A 75 -2.22 -0.78 -15.84
C PRO A 75 -2.22 0.48 -14.95
N HIS A 76 -3.02 0.51 -13.89
CA HIS A 76 -3.03 1.62 -12.93
C HIS A 76 -1.93 1.47 -11.87
N PHE A 77 -1.26 0.32 -11.79
CA PHE A 77 -0.12 0.16 -10.91
C PHE A 77 1.06 1.00 -11.40
N THR A 78 1.61 1.80 -10.50
CA THR A 78 2.91 2.45 -10.67
C THR A 78 3.86 2.03 -9.54
N LEU A 79 5.14 1.86 -9.88
CA LEU A 79 6.16 1.52 -8.88
C LEU A 79 6.37 2.64 -7.85
N ALA A 80 6.28 3.89 -8.28
CA ALA A 80 6.47 5.04 -7.40
C ALA A 80 5.43 5.09 -6.28
N GLU A 81 4.13 5.00 -6.62
CA GLU A 81 3.05 4.98 -5.62
C GLU A 81 3.14 3.76 -4.70
N PHE A 82 3.58 2.62 -5.22
CA PHE A 82 3.82 1.44 -4.40
C PHE A 82 4.92 1.70 -3.36
N ILE A 83 6.06 2.25 -3.76
CA ILE A 83 7.16 2.55 -2.84
C ILE A 83 6.74 3.56 -1.77
N ASP A 84 6.06 4.64 -2.16
CA ASP A 84 5.57 5.64 -1.21
C ASP A 84 4.62 5.02 -0.18
N GLY A 85 3.68 4.20 -0.66
CA GLY A 85 2.77 3.45 0.21
C GLY A 85 3.47 2.44 1.11
N ALA A 86 4.49 1.75 0.59
CA ALA A 86 5.25 0.77 1.35
C ALA A 86 6.09 1.40 2.47
N GLN A 87 6.72 2.56 2.20
CA GLN A 87 7.44 3.34 3.21
C GLN A 87 6.50 3.86 4.31
N ALA A 88 5.33 4.36 3.93
CA ALA A 88 4.32 4.79 4.89
C ALA A 88 3.81 3.61 5.74
N ALA A 89 3.54 2.46 5.12
CA ALA A 89 3.14 1.25 5.82
C ALA A 89 4.24 0.73 6.76
N TYR A 90 5.51 0.82 6.38
CA TYR A 90 6.63 0.44 7.24
C TYR A 90 6.61 1.21 8.57
N ALA A 91 6.52 2.55 8.49
CA ALA A 91 6.43 3.40 9.69
C ALA A 91 5.17 3.07 10.53
N MET A 92 4.00 2.99 9.90
CA MET A 92 2.74 2.69 10.60
C MET A 92 2.75 1.32 11.29
N ILE A 93 3.35 0.30 10.67
CA ILE A 93 3.40 -1.05 11.24
C ILE A 93 4.35 -1.09 12.44
N LEU A 94 5.50 -0.41 12.38
CA LEU A 94 6.42 -0.32 13.52
C LEU A 94 5.77 0.37 14.72
N GLU A 95 5.09 1.49 14.49
CA GLU A 95 4.37 2.25 15.51
C GLU A 95 3.21 1.41 16.09
N ALA A 96 2.34 0.88 15.24
CA ALA A 96 1.20 0.06 15.68
C ALA A 96 1.65 -1.19 16.46
N TYR A 97 2.78 -1.80 16.10
CA TYR A 97 3.32 -2.93 16.85
C TYR A 97 3.88 -2.53 18.23
N ALA A 98 4.55 -1.37 18.31
CA ALA A 98 5.03 -0.83 19.58
C ALA A 98 3.85 -0.50 20.52
N ASP A 99 2.86 0.22 20.00
CA ASP A 99 1.68 0.66 20.74
C ASP A 99 0.70 -0.48 21.06
N GLY A 100 0.80 -1.61 20.35
CA GLY A 100 -0.13 -2.72 20.46
C GLY A 100 -1.48 -2.46 19.77
N ASP A 101 -1.52 -1.57 18.78
CA ASP A 101 -2.69 -1.27 17.96
C ASP A 101 -2.98 -2.40 16.96
N LYS A 102 -3.73 -3.40 17.43
CA LYS A 102 -4.13 -4.56 16.64
C LYS A 102 -5.11 -4.22 15.52
N ASP A 103 -5.87 -3.13 15.64
CA ASP A 103 -6.85 -2.73 14.63
C ASP A 103 -6.14 -2.23 13.38
N THR A 104 -5.14 -1.36 13.55
CA THR A 104 -4.27 -0.91 12.45
C THR A 104 -3.50 -2.08 11.82
N LEU A 105 -2.91 -2.96 12.64
CA LEU A 105 -2.20 -4.14 12.13
C LEU A 105 -3.11 -5.07 11.31
N SER A 106 -4.36 -5.28 11.75
CA SER A 106 -5.33 -6.11 11.02
C SER A 106 -5.66 -5.59 9.62
N ALA A 107 -5.51 -4.28 9.38
CA ALA A 107 -5.76 -3.66 8.09
C ALA A 107 -4.54 -3.70 7.15
N LEU A 108 -3.33 -3.79 7.71
CA LEU A 108 -2.07 -3.67 6.97
C LEU A 108 -1.38 -5.03 6.75
N LEU A 109 -1.70 -6.05 7.53
CA LEU A 109 -1.05 -7.36 7.49
C LEU A 109 -2.01 -8.42 6.93
N ASN A 110 -1.45 -9.44 6.28
CA ASN A 110 -2.21 -10.64 5.99
C ASN A 110 -2.53 -11.41 7.29
N ALA A 111 -3.42 -12.39 7.20
CA ALA A 111 -3.88 -13.13 8.39
C ALA A 111 -2.76 -13.89 9.11
N GLU A 112 -1.76 -14.39 8.39
CA GLU A 112 -0.67 -15.18 8.95
C GLU A 112 0.31 -14.32 9.74
N VAL A 113 0.85 -13.26 9.13
CA VAL A 113 1.76 -12.31 9.77
C VAL A 113 1.03 -11.55 10.88
N GLY A 114 -0.21 -11.13 10.62
CA GLY A 114 -1.06 -10.44 11.59
C GLY A 114 -1.25 -11.25 12.87
N LYS A 115 -1.54 -12.56 12.75
CA LYS A 115 -1.66 -13.43 13.91
C LYS A 115 -0.37 -13.49 14.73
N SER A 116 0.78 -13.67 14.07
CA SER A 116 2.08 -13.71 14.77
C SER A 116 2.37 -12.42 15.55
N TYR A 117 2.02 -11.27 14.98
CA TYR A 117 2.23 -9.96 15.63
C TYR A 117 1.28 -9.79 16.82
N MET A 118 0.01 -10.15 16.67
CA MET A 118 -0.98 -10.08 17.75
C MET A 118 -0.61 -11.00 18.92
N ASP A 119 -0.18 -12.23 18.63
CA ASP A 119 0.26 -13.19 19.64
C ASP A 119 1.48 -12.66 20.42
N ALA A 120 2.43 -11.99 19.75
CA ALA A 120 3.59 -11.36 20.39
C ALA A 120 3.20 -10.15 21.26
N ILE A 121 2.28 -9.31 20.79
CA ILE A 121 1.72 -8.19 21.56
C ILE A 121 1.00 -8.70 22.81
N ASP A 122 0.22 -9.77 22.70
CA ASP A 122 -0.47 -10.39 23.84
C ASP A 122 0.52 -10.96 24.85
N ALA A 123 1.55 -11.66 24.40
CA ALA A 123 2.59 -12.19 25.27
C ALA A 123 3.36 -11.08 26.01
N ARG A 124 3.63 -9.95 25.35
CA ARG A 124 4.26 -8.77 25.96
C ARG A 124 3.34 -8.14 27.01
N THR A 125 2.08 -7.91 26.65
CA THR A 125 1.07 -7.32 27.55
C THR A 125 0.83 -8.17 28.79
N GLN A 126 0.78 -9.50 28.65
CA GLN A 126 0.62 -10.44 29.78
C GLN A 126 1.77 -10.36 30.81
N LYS A 127 2.93 -9.87 30.40
CA LYS A 127 4.09 -9.65 31.29
C LYS A 127 4.09 -8.26 31.94
N GLY A 128 3.07 -7.44 31.70
CA GLY A 128 3.03 -6.05 32.17
C GLY A 128 4.08 -5.17 31.48
N LEU A 129 4.45 -5.51 30.25
CA LEU A 129 5.46 -4.78 29.47
C LEU A 129 4.80 -3.97 28.36
N THR A 130 5.35 -2.80 28.09
CA THR A 130 5.06 -1.98 26.90
C THR A 130 6.31 -1.86 26.04
N GLN A 131 6.15 -1.54 24.76
CA GLN A 131 7.25 -1.29 23.85
C GLN A 131 7.17 0.13 23.33
N THR A 132 8.32 0.76 23.17
CA THR A 132 8.47 2.01 22.43
C THR A 132 9.47 1.77 21.30
N THR A 133 9.12 2.21 20.10
CA THR A 133 9.97 2.12 18.92
C THR A 133 9.92 3.44 18.18
N ASP A 134 11.07 4.11 18.06
CA ASP A 134 11.21 5.33 17.29
C ASP A 134 11.96 5.06 15.99
N LEU A 135 11.28 5.27 14.85
CA LEU A 135 11.90 5.29 13.54
C LEU A 135 12.63 6.63 13.36
N ALA A 136 13.89 6.68 13.78
CA ALA A 136 14.71 7.88 13.68
C ALA A 136 15.02 8.24 12.23
N ARG A 137 15.32 7.24 11.40
CA ARG A 137 15.62 7.46 9.98
C ARG A 137 15.36 6.24 9.12
N LEU A 138 14.65 6.43 8.02
CA LEU A 138 14.63 5.50 6.89
C LEU A 138 15.77 5.84 5.92
N ILE A 139 16.79 4.98 5.83
CA ILE A 139 17.98 5.20 5.01
C ILE A 139 17.74 4.75 3.57
N ARG A 140 17.11 3.58 3.39
CA ARG A 140 16.88 2.96 2.08
C ARG A 140 15.54 2.23 2.06
N ALA A 141 14.86 2.31 0.93
CA ALA A 141 13.75 1.44 0.55
C ALA A 141 13.93 1.09 -0.93
N GLU A 142 14.22 -0.17 -1.22
CA GLU A 142 14.49 -0.61 -2.59
C GLU A 142 13.73 -1.88 -2.93
N VAL A 143 13.10 -1.92 -4.11
CA VAL A 143 12.49 -3.15 -4.58
C VAL A 143 13.58 -4.14 -5.01
N VAL A 144 13.66 -5.25 -4.26
CA VAL A 144 14.62 -6.33 -4.50
C VAL A 144 13.99 -7.54 -5.19
N GLY A 145 12.66 -7.62 -5.21
CA GLY A 145 11.95 -8.70 -5.88
C GLY A 145 10.52 -8.33 -6.24
N ALA A 146 10.01 -8.92 -7.31
CA ALA A 146 8.61 -8.85 -7.66
C ALA A 146 8.18 -10.14 -8.36
N SER A 147 6.95 -10.57 -8.16
CA SER A 147 6.38 -11.71 -8.87
C SER A 147 4.87 -11.59 -9.00
N ARG A 148 4.33 -12.29 -10.00
CA ARG A 148 2.88 -12.42 -10.20
C ARG A 148 2.52 -13.89 -10.33
N SER A 149 1.56 -14.34 -9.53
CA SER A 149 0.94 -15.67 -9.64
C SER A 149 -0.57 -15.52 -9.81
N GLY A 150 -1.07 -15.79 -11.02
CA GLY A 150 -2.47 -15.54 -11.37
C GLY A 150 -2.83 -14.07 -11.17
N LYS A 151 -3.79 -13.79 -10.27
CA LYS A 151 -4.18 -12.42 -9.88
C LYS A 151 -3.42 -11.88 -8.66
N LYS A 152 -2.55 -12.66 -8.03
CA LYS A 152 -1.78 -12.20 -6.88
C LYS A 152 -0.47 -11.59 -7.36
N GLY A 153 -0.25 -10.32 -7.06
CA GLY A 153 1.05 -9.66 -7.18
C GLY A 153 1.75 -9.69 -5.83
N LYS A 154 3.07 -9.91 -5.83
CA LYS A 154 3.94 -9.80 -4.65
C LYS A 154 5.13 -8.92 -4.99
N ILE A 155 5.47 -7.99 -4.11
CA ILE A 155 6.65 -7.13 -4.25
C ILE A 155 7.41 -7.13 -2.93
N SER A 156 8.73 -7.31 -3.00
CA SER A 156 9.63 -7.38 -1.85
C SER A 156 10.53 -6.15 -1.84
N VAL A 157 10.58 -5.46 -0.70
CA VAL A 157 11.33 -4.23 -0.48
C VAL A 157 12.38 -4.47 0.59
N LEU A 158 13.64 -4.17 0.28
CA LEU A 158 14.72 -4.07 1.27
C LEU A 158 14.66 -2.70 1.93
N TYR A 159 14.50 -2.72 3.25
CA TYR A 159 14.59 -1.55 4.10
C TYR A 159 15.94 -1.54 4.83
N GLU A 160 16.54 -0.36 4.91
CA GLU A 160 17.63 -0.05 5.84
C GLU A 160 17.19 1.14 6.66
N ALA A 161 17.15 1.00 7.98
CA ALA A 161 16.62 2.01 8.89
C ALA A 161 17.44 2.10 10.18
N GLU A 162 17.37 3.25 10.84
CA GLU A 162 17.88 3.47 12.19
C GLU A 162 16.68 3.60 13.14
N LEU A 163 16.62 2.71 14.12
CA LEU A 163 15.54 2.61 15.11
C LEU A 163 16.10 2.74 16.52
N ALA A 164 15.35 3.36 17.42
CA ALA A 164 15.57 3.25 18.86
C ALA A 164 14.41 2.45 19.46
N THR A 165 14.71 1.42 20.26
CA THR A 165 13.67 0.52 20.78
C THR A 165 13.94 0.18 22.23
N ALA A 166 12.90 0.23 23.06
CA ALA A 166 12.95 -0.19 24.45
C ALA A 166 11.66 -0.91 24.88
N LEU A 167 11.80 -1.82 25.84
CA LEU A 167 10.69 -2.37 26.60
C LEU A 167 10.65 -1.71 27.98
N LEU A 168 9.46 -1.30 28.39
CA LEU A 168 9.22 -0.65 29.67
C LEU A 168 8.31 -1.54 30.53
N ASN A 169 8.51 -1.48 31.83
CA ASN A 169 7.60 -2.11 32.81
C ASN A 169 6.41 -1.19 33.14
N GLU A 170 5.50 -1.66 33.99
CA GLU A 170 4.33 -0.89 34.44
C GLU A 170 4.67 0.43 35.17
N ALA A 171 5.88 0.55 35.75
CA ALA A 171 6.36 1.77 36.39
C ALA A 171 6.95 2.78 35.38
N GLY A 172 7.10 2.39 34.11
CA GLY A 172 7.73 3.19 33.07
C GLY A 172 9.26 3.11 33.06
N ASP A 173 9.86 2.17 33.81
CA ASP A 173 11.31 1.95 33.75
C ASP A 173 11.66 1.05 32.57
N VAL A 174 12.74 1.38 31.87
CA VAL A 174 13.31 0.54 30.80
C VAL A 174 13.86 -0.74 31.40
N VAL A 175 13.37 -1.88 30.92
CA VAL A 175 13.82 -3.23 31.32
C VAL A 175 14.66 -3.92 30.25
N GLU A 176 14.54 -3.49 29.00
CA GLU A 176 15.30 -4.01 27.87
C GLU A 176 15.42 -2.93 26.78
N GLY A 177 16.53 -2.91 26.05
CA GLY A 177 16.79 -1.91 25.00
C GLY A 177 17.19 -0.55 25.56
N ASP A 178 17.24 0.45 24.68
CA ASP A 178 17.65 1.82 24.99
C ASP A 178 17.07 2.76 23.94
N LEU A 179 16.39 3.84 24.37
CA LEU A 179 15.83 4.85 23.47
C LEU A 179 16.85 5.89 23.01
N ASP A 180 18.02 5.98 23.67
CA ASP A 180 19.10 6.89 23.31
C ASP A 180 20.08 6.26 22.29
N VAL A 181 19.96 4.96 22.01
CA VAL A 181 20.84 4.22 21.10
C VAL A 181 20.12 3.88 19.81
N LEU A 182 20.61 4.45 18.69
CA LEU A 182 20.14 4.13 17.35
C LEU A 182 20.74 2.82 16.84
N SER A 183 19.90 1.81 16.68
CA SER A 183 20.22 0.53 16.07
C SER A 183 19.93 0.56 14.58
N ARG A 184 20.91 0.17 13.76
CA ARG A 184 20.71 0.06 12.31
C ARG A 184 20.21 -1.34 11.96
N VAL A 185 19.06 -1.42 11.31
CA VAL A 185 18.41 -2.67 10.89
C VAL A 185 18.33 -2.77 9.37
N LYS A 186 18.41 -4.01 8.86
CA LYS A 186 18.22 -4.34 7.44
C LYS A 186 17.26 -5.51 7.30
N GLU A 187 16.15 -5.29 6.63
CA GLU A 187 15.06 -6.26 6.54
C GLU A 187 14.44 -6.26 5.15
N VAL A 188 13.97 -7.41 4.70
CA VAL A 188 13.18 -7.54 3.47
C VAL A 188 11.73 -7.78 3.84
N TRP A 189 10.87 -6.86 3.46
CA TRP A 189 9.43 -6.93 3.68
C TRP A 189 8.74 -7.22 2.36
N SER A 190 7.90 -8.25 2.34
CA SER A 190 7.11 -8.61 1.16
C SER A 190 5.66 -8.19 1.33
N TYR A 191 5.13 -7.55 0.30
CA TYR A 191 3.75 -7.09 0.24
C TYR A 191 3.01 -7.82 -0.85
N GLU A 192 1.72 -8.10 -0.63
CA GLU A 192 0.86 -8.72 -1.62
C GLU A 192 -0.41 -7.92 -1.88
N ARG A 193 -0.91 -8.03 -3.11
CA ARG A 193 -2.20 -7.50 -3.53
C ARG A 193 -2.86 -8.41 -4.54
N THR A 194 -4.19 -8.45 -4.51
CA THR A 194 -4.99 -8.99 -5.63
C THR A 194 -5.12 -7.94 -6.72
N LEU A 195 -4.47 -8.16 -7.86
CA LEU A 195 -4.45 -7.26 -9.02
C LEU A 195 -5.85 -7.16 -9.65
N GLY A 196 -6.25 -5.93 -9.98
CA GLY A 196 -7.61 -5.62 -10.48
C GLY A 196 -8.72 -5.67 -9.42
N ALA A 197 -8.39 -5.86 -8.14
CA ALA A 197 -9.35 -5.68 -7.06
C ALA A 197 -9.68 -4.19 -6.88
N LYS A 198 -10.89 -3.89 -6.37
CA LYS A 198 -11.28 -2.51 -6.04
C LYS A 198 -10.44 -1.91 -4.91
N ASN A 199 -9.90 -2.76 -4.03
CA ASN A 199 -9.03 -2.32 -2.95
C ASN A 199 -7.59 -2.20 -3.49
N PRO A 200 -7.03 -0.98 -3.58
CA PRO A 200 -5.69 -0.77 -4.10
C PRO A 200 -4.59 -1.12 -3.09
N ASN A 201 -4.96 -1.43 -1.83
CA ASN A 201 -4.00 -1.60 -0.75
C ASN A 201 -3.14 -2.86 -0.93
N TRP A 202 -1.85 -2.68 -0.68
CA TRP A 202 -0.89 -3.76 -0.52
C TRP A 202 -0.74 -4.09 0.96
N ILE A 203 -0.79 -5.36 1.31
CA ILE A 203 -0.69 -5.82 2.71
C ILE A 203 0.61 -6.58 2.92
N LEU A 204 1.20 -6.44 4.10
CA LEU A 204 2.42 -7.13 4.50
C LEU A 204 2.13 -8.64 4.64
N CYS A 205 2.91 -9.47 3.95
CA CYS A 205 2.75 -10.92 3.96
C CYS A 205 3.99 -11.70 4.36
N ALA A 206 5.17 -11.07 4.42
CA ALA A 206 6.36 -11.65 5.02
C ALA A 206 7.33 -10.57 5.48
N VAL A 207 8.09 -10.87 6.54
CA VAL A 207 9.22 -10.07 7.03
C VAL A 207 10.39 -11.04 7.22
N GLU A 208 11.52 -10.73 6.61
CA GLU A 208 12.72 -11.56 6.65
C GLU A 208 13.92 -10.68 7.03
N PRO A 209 14.79 -11.11 7.97
CA PRO A 209 16.07 -10.45 8.18
C PRO A 209 16.88 -10.45 6.88
N HIS A 210 17.64 -9.40 6.59
CA HIS A 210 18.45 -9.39 5.36
C HIS A 210 19.62 -10.39 5.43
N ASP A 211 20.20 -10.53 6.61
CA ASP A 211 21.35 -11.37 6.98
C ASP A 211 21.10 -12.88 6.79
N VAL A 212 19.85 -13.34 6.82
CA VAL A 212 19.52 -14.74 6.47
C VAL A 212 19.55 -15.02 4.96
N LEU A 213 19.57 -13.98 4.11
CA LEU A 213 19.61 -14.12 2.66
C LEU A 213 21.01 -13.93 2.05
N SER A 214 21.91 -13.21 2.73
CA SER A 214 23.29 -12.97 2.26
C SER A 214 24.26 -14.11 2.55
N GLY A 215 23.93 -15.06 3.44
CA GLY A 215 24.83 -16.16 3.80
C GLY A 215 26.09 -15.72 4.57
N ASP A 216 26.19 -14.43 4.88
CA ASP A 216 27.25 -13.85 5.68
C ASP A 216 26.82 -13.89 7.16
N ALA A 217 27.04 -15.04 7.79
CA ALA A 217 27.00 -15.17 9.23
C ALA A 217 28.20 -14.42 9.84
N ASP A 218 28.14 -13.09 9.85
CA ASP A 218 29.05 -12.23 10.59
C ASP A 218 28.22 -11.12 11.27
N GLY A 219 27.25 -11.56 12.07
CA GLY A 219 26.66 -10.71 13.10
C GLY A 219 27.70 -10.45 14.20
N PRO A 220 27.65 -9.30 14.88
CA PRO A 220 28.56 -9.02 16.00
C PRO A 220 28.45 -10.15 17.03
N ASP A 221 29.60 -10.73 17.38
CA ASP A 221 29.74 -11.75 18.40
C ASP A 221 29.24 -11.22 19.75
N HIS A 222 28.00 -11.56 20.08
CA HIS A 222 27.43 -11.41 21.42
C HIS A 222 27.66 -12.69 22.22
N SER A 223 28.90 -13.20 22.25
CA SER A 223 29.31 -14.12 23.30
C SER A 223 29.39 -13.33 24.60
N PRO A 224 28.60 -13.67 25.63
CA PRO A 224 28.82 -13.09 26.95
C PRO A 224 30.16 -13.63 27.46
N ASP A 225 31.14 -12.74 27.61
CA ASP A 225 32.34 -13.01 28.41
C ASP A 225 31.86 -13.43 29.81
N THR A 226 31.92 -14.74 30.06
CA THR A 226 31.67 -15.32 31.38
C THR A 226 33.04 -15.69 31.93
N GLU A 227 33.57 -14.84 32.82
CA GLU A 227 34.56 -15.24 33.82
C GLU A 227 33.88 -16.01 34.96
#